data_AF-A0A1V9FKN1-F1
#
_entry.id   AF-A0A1V9FKN1-F1
#
_cell.length_a   1.000
_cell.length_b   1.000
_cell.length_c   1.000
_cell.angle_alpha   90.00
_cell.angle_beta   90.00
_cell.angle_gamma   90.00
#
_symmetry.space_group_name_H-M   'P 1'
#
loop_
_entity.id
_entity.type
_entity.pdbx_description
1 polymer ?
#
loop_
_entity_poly.entity_id
_entity_poly.type
_entity_poly.pdbx_seq_one_letter_code
_entity_poly.pdbx_strand_id
1 'polypeptide(L)'
;MAWNGFFNSLPELETAHSAFSWPKTNFMSKREAIFLITIVVVVIGGFYYYMKYVFEPAPKQPADVLVANTDAKPAPKPNNNEWRLPGVLKEISANVFSDNDHMACIQDNDGIIFIYNLQSRRIDGKIPFAGNGDYEGLAKVQNSWYVLRSDGFLFEVQEQSGAKPIVTTYDLPLTVENETEALCYDSANNRLLVGVKEKDLTEKDKKGVYGFDLKTKKMSTDAVFYLESPKKENDKDGKKDRDDDDKGKEKKKKKDRSGIKPSGIAIEPGTGDLYILDGPSSRLITADSKGRIKSNVQLDKHTFPQPEGLCFSPGGDLYISSEGGKNGQGVIVKFKPEVTP
;
A
#
# COMPACT_ATOMS: atom_id res chain seq x y z
N MET A 1 -72.22 35.90 -29.46
CA MET A 1 -72.01 37.35 -29.24
C MET A 1 -70.76 37.46 -28.39
N ALA A 2 -69.54 37.55 -28.91
CA ALA A 2 -68.98 38.39 -29.97
C ALA A 2 -69.07 39.91 -29.68
N TRP A 3 -67.86 40.48 -29.58
CA TRP A 3 -67.42 41.81 -30.00
C TRP A 3 -67.49 43.01 -29.03
N ASN A 4 -66.31 43.52 -28.66
CA ASN A 4 -65.74 44.82 -29.10
C ASN A 4 -64.46 45.09 -28.28
N GLY A 5 -63.26 45.08 -28.88
CA GLY A 5 -62.57 46.26 -29.44
C GLY A 5 -61.55 46.78 -28.40
N PHE A 6 -60.35 47.28 -28.69
CA PHE A 6 -59.64 47.63 -29.92
C PHE A 6 -58.14 47.77 -29.54
N PHE A 7 -57.28 47.72 -30.55
CA PHE A 7 -55.81 47.86 -30.57
C PHE A 7 -55.15 48.76 -29.50
N ASN A 8 -54.00 48.31 -28.97
CA ASN A 8 -52.78 49.12 -28.94
C ASN A 8 -51.49 48.30 -28.66
N SER A 9 -50.52 48.48 -29.56
CA SER A 9 -49.05 48.44 -29.41
C SER A 9 -48.36 47.24 -28.72
N LEU A 10 -47.71 46.41 -29.55
CA LEU A 10 -46.55 45.58 -29.21
C LEU A 10 -45.34 46.45 -28.84
N PRO A 11 -44.48 45.97 -27.92
CA PRO A 11 -43.03 46.12 -28.05
C PRO A 11 -42.43 44.80 -28.55
N GLU A 12 -41.75 44.87 -29.70
CA GLU A 12 -40.87 43.83 -30.21
C GLU A 12 -39.74 43.56 -29.19
N LEU A 13 -39.63 42.30 -28.75
CA LEU A 13 -38.42 41.81 -28.10
C LEU A 13 -37.35 41.68 -29.19
N GLU A 14 -36.36 42.58 -29.18
CA GLU A 14 -35.13 42.46 -29.96
C GLU A 14 -34.51 41.08 -29.73
N THR A 15 -34.56 40.23 -30.75
CA THR A 15 -33.71 39.06 -30.83
C THR A 15 -32.30 39.52 -31.19
N ALA A 16 -31.43 39.61 -30.18
CA ALA A 16 -30.01 39.79 -30.38
C ALA A 16 -29.42 38.56 -31.09
N HIS A 17 -29.45 38.55 -32.41
CA HIS A 17 -28.60 37.68 -33.22
C HIS A 17 -27.16 38.21 -33.13
N SER A 18 -26.43 37.80 -32.09
CA SER A 18 -24.97 37.95 -32.09
C SER A 18 -24.41 37.05 -33.19
N ALA A 19 -24.12 37.63 -34.35
CA ALA A 19 -23.33 36.97 -35.37
C ALA A 19 -21.92 36.72 -34.80
N PHE A 20 -21.67 35.48 -34.37
CA PHE A 20 -20.34 35.03 -33.99
C PHE A 20 -19.50 34.94 -35.27
N SER A 21 -18.73 36.00 -35.55
CA SER A 21 -17.74 35.97 -36.61
C SER A 21 -16.53 35.17 -36.12
N TRP A 22 -16.20 34.10 -36.84
CA TRP A 22 -14.95 33.39 -36.61
C TRP A 22 -13.77 34.35 -36.85
N PRO A 23 -12.81 34.49 -35.91
CA PRO A 23 -11.58 35.20 -36.21
C PRO A 23 -10.87 34.41 -37.32
N LYS A 24 -10.54 35.09 -38.43
CA LYS A 24 -9.74 34.50 -39.50
C LYS A 24 -8.45 33.98 -38.86
N THR A 25 -8.30 32.66 -38.81
CA THR A 25 -7.06 32.02 -38.41
C THR A 25 -5.98 32.50 -39.36
N ASN A 26 -5.03 33.30 -38.89
CA ASN A 26 -3.81 33.58 -39.64
C ASN A 26 -3.14 32.22 -39.86
N PHE A 27 -3.26 31.68 -41.08
CA PHE A 27 -2.47 30.53 -41.48
C PHE A 27 -1.01 30.93 -41.33
N MET A 28 -0.33 30.28 -40.39
CA MET A 28 1.10 30.42 -40.16
C MET A 28 1.80 30.32 -41.51
N SER A 29 2.57 31.34 -41.86
CA SER A 29 3.28 31.36 -43.13
C SER A 29 4.26 30.18 -43.17
N LYS A 30 4.55 29.65 -44.37
CA LYS A 30 5.53 28.57 -44.52
C LYS A 30 6.87 28.91 -43.84
N ARG A 31 7.24 30.18 -43.79
CA ARG A 31 8.47 30.66 -43.14
C ARG A 31 8.40 30.54 -41.62
N GLU A 32 7.27 30.91 -41.00
CA GLU A 32 7.06 30.77 -39.56
C GLU A 32 6.98 29.30 -39.14
N ALA A 33 6.33 28.45 -39.94
CA ALA A 33 6.27 27.01 -39.69
C ALA A 33 7.66 26.36 -39.76
N ILE A 34 8.45 26.69 -40.79
CA ILE A 34 9.84 26.20 -40.91
C ILE A 34 10.69 26.70 -39.74
N PHE A 35 10.52 27.96 -39.31
CA PHE A 35 11.24 28.52 -38.17
C PHE A 35 10.91 27.79 -36.86
N LEU A 36 9.64 27.52 -36.58
CA LEU A 36 9.21 26.78 -35.39
C LEU A 36 9.69 25.33 -35.40
N ILE A 37 9.60 24.64 -36.54
CA ILE A 37 10.13 23.28 -36.68
C ILE A 37 11.63 23.26 -36.40
N THR A 38 12.37 24.25 -36.91
CA THR A 38 13.82 24.36 -36.67
C THR A 38 14.13 24.56 -35.18
N ILE A 39 13.38 25.41 -34.48
CA ILE A 39 13.53 25.59 -33.03
C ILE A 39 13.28 24.28 -32.28
N VAL A 40 12.20 23.57 -32.61
CA VAL A 40 11.87 22.30 -31.96
C VAL A 40 12.97 21.26 -32.17
N VAL A 41 13.51 21.16 -33.39
CA VAL A 41 14.62 20.24 -33.70
C VAL A 41 15.89 20.61 -32.94
N VAL A 42 16.21 21.90 -32.82
CA VAL A 42 17.37 22.36 -32.05
C VAL A 42 17.19 22.10 -30.55
N VAL A 43 15.99 22.31 -30.01
CA VAL A 43 15.70 22.07 -28.58
C VAL A 43 15.73 20.58 -28.27
N ILE A 44 15.10 19.72 -29.08
CA ILE A 44 15.12 18.28 -28.89
C ILE A 44 16.54 17.73 -29.07
N GLY A 45 17.26 18.18 -30.11
CA GLY A 45 18.63 17.80 -30.37
C GLY A 45 19.58 18.24 -29.24
N GLY A 46 19.41 19.45 -28.74
CA GLY A 46 20.16 19.99 -27.59
C GLY A 46 19.87 19.23 -26.30
N PHE A 47 18.60 18.90 -26.04
CA PHE A 47 18.20 18.08 -24.89
C PHE A 47 18.78 16.68 -24.97
N TYR A 48 18.72 16.04 -26.15
CA TYR A 48 19.34 14.73 -26.36
C TYR A 48 20.86 14.76 -26.19
N TYR A 49 21.52 15.79 -26.73
CA TYR A 49 22.96 16.00 -26.55
C TYR A 49 23.31 16.19 -25.07
N TYR A 50 22.55 17.01 -24.35
CA TYR A 50 22.71 17.22 -22.91
C TYR A 50 22.57 15.91 -22.14
N MET A 51 21.48 15.16 -22.35
CA MET A 51 21.25 13.87 -21.66
C MET A 51 22.32 12.82 -21.96
N LYS A 52 22.91 12.83 -23.17
CA LYS A 52 23.87 11.81 -23.59
C LYS A 52 25.32 12.13 -23.24
N TYR A 53 25.70 13.40 -23.26
CA TYR A 53 27.11 13.81 -23.20
C TYR A 53 27.45 14.76 -22.06
N VAL A 54 26.45 15.38 -21.42
CA VAL A 54 26.66 16.38 -20.35
C VAL A 54 26.06 15.91 -19.02
N PHE A 55 24.94 15.19 -19.06
CA PHE A 55 24.29 14.65 -17.87
C PHE A 55 25.13 13.51 -17.30
N GLU A 56 25.91 13.83 -16.27
CA GLU A 56 26.49 12.84 -15.38
C GLU A 56 25.42 12.48 -14.34
N PRO A 57 24.86 11.26 -14.34
CA PRO A 57 24.02 10.82 -13.24
C PRO A 57 24.83 10.91 -11.95
N ALA A 58 24.21 11.39 -10.87
CA ALA A 58 24.86 11.43 -9.57
C ALA A 58 25.56 10.09 -9.30
N PRO A 59 26.84 10.09 -8.89
CA PRO A 59 27.56 8.86 -8.65
C PRO A 59 26.73 8.01 -7.70
N LYS A 60 26.43 6.76 -8.11
CA LYS A 60 25.83 5.78 -7.21
C LYS A 60 26.75 5.70 -6.01
N GLN A 61 26.31 6.28 -4.88
CA GLN A 61 26.99 6.12 -3.60
C GLN A 61 27.22 4.61 -3.44
N PRO A 62 28.45 4.14 -3.26
CA PRO A 62 28.68 2.73 -2.98
C PRO A 62 27.80 2.41 -1.78
N ALA A 63 26.97 1.38 -1.91
CA ALA A 63 26.22 0.88 -0.78
C ALA A 63 27.26 0.48 0.27
N ASP A 64 27.39 1.28 1.32
CA ASP A 64 28.18 0.90 2.47
C ASP A 64 27.68 -0.48 2.91
N VAL A 65 28.56 -1.48 2.76
CA VAL A 65 28.38 -2.79 3.37
C VAL A 65 28.57 -2.56 4.86
N LEU A 66 27.51 -2.05 5.50
CA LEU A 66 27.37 -2.13 6.94
C LEU A 66 27.17 -3.61 7.23
N VAL A 67 28.23 -4.25 7.70
CA VAL A 67 28.15 -5.53 8.40
C VAL A 67 27.04 -5.37 9.43
N ALA A 68 26.03 -6.25 9.35
CA ALA A 68 24.94 -6.27 10.30
C ALA A 68 25.53 -6.29 11.72
N ASN A 69 25.38 -5.18 12.44
CA ASN A 69 25.76 -5.16 13.85
C ASN A 69 24.78 -6.10 14.54
N THR A 70 25.30 -7.17 15.15
CA THR A 70 24.54 -8.34 15.60
C THR A 70 23.81 -8.14 16.93
N ASP A 71 23.57 -6.88 17.31
CA ASP A 71 22.64 -6.54 18.38
C ASP A 71 21.21 -6.62 17.85
N ALA A 72 20.82 -7.80 17.35
CA ALA A 72 19.45 -8.07 16.96
C ALA A 72 18.56 -7.87 18.19
N LYS A 73 17.70 -6.85 18.14
CA LYS A 73 16.68 -6.62 19.18
C LYS A 73 15.92 -7.94 19.37
N PRO A 74 15.85 -8.48 20.59
CA PRO A 74 15.16 -9.74 20.83
C PRO A 74 13.69 -9.64 20.41
N ALA A 75 13.09 -10.80 20.13
CA ALA A 75 11.71 -10.90 19.70
C ALA A 75 10.76 -10.22 20.70
N PRO A 76 9.83 -9.36 20.24
CA PRO A 76 8.85 -8.78 21.14
C PRO A 76 8.03 -9.91 21.79
N LYS A 77 7.78 -9.79 23.11
CA LYS A 77 7.01 -10.78 23.87
C LYS A 77 5.55 -10.32 24.05
N PRO A 78 4.57 -11.24 23.90
CA PRO A 78 3.17 -10.90 24.11
C PRO A 78 2.94 -10.50 25.57
N ASN A 79 2.08 -9.51 25.81
CA ASN A 79 1.89 -8.93 27.15
C ASN A 79 0.65 -9.43 27.90
N ASN A 80 0.12 -10.59 27.51
CA ASN A 80 -1.15 -11.19 27.93
C ASN A 80 -2.43 -10.45 27.47
N ASN A 81 -2.34 -9.32 26.76
CA ASN A 81 -3.52 -8.69 26.16
C ASN A 81 -3.77 -9.25 24.75
N GLU A 82 -4.77 -10.13 24.68
CA GLU A 82 -5.34 -10.69 23.46
C GLU A 82 -6.81 -10.26 23.35
N TRP A 83 -7.20 -9.82 22.16
CA TRP A 83 -8.57 -9.51 21.79
C TRP A 83 -9.05 -10.53 20.78
N ARG A 84 -9.99 -11.37 21.20
CA ARG A 84 -10.74 -12.24 20.28
C ARG A 84 -11.77 -11.41 19.56
N LEU A 85 -11.71 -11.44 18.23
CA LEU A 85 -12.54 -10.60 17.37
C LEU A 85 -13.90 -11.25 17.10
N PRO A 86 -14.95 -10.44 16.89
CA PRO A 86 -16.24 -10.94 16.44
C PRO A 86 -16.13 -11.60 15.06
N GLY A 87 -17.07 -12.49 14.72
CA GLY A 87 -17.00 -13.29 13.49
C GLY A 87 -16.87 -12.50 12.18
N VAL A 88 -17.37 -11.26 12.13
CA VAL A 88 -17.21 -10.36 10.97
C VAL A 88 -15.77 -9.92 10.73
N LEU A 89 -14.89 -10.08 11.71
CA LEU A 89 -13.44 -9.84 11.64
C LEU A 89 -12.66 -11.15 11.81
N LYS A 90 -13.26 -12.29 11.42
CA LYS A 90 -12.56 -13.57 11.41
C LYS A 90 -11.39 -13.56 10.43
N GLU A 91 -11.60 -12.93 9.27
CA GLU A 91 -10.65 -12.78 8.15
C GLU A 91 -10.09 -11.35 8.17
N ILE A 92 -9.61 -10.90 9.34
CA ILE A 92 -9.01 -9.56 9.50
C ILE A 92 -7.70 -9.45 8.70
N SER A 93 -7.64 -8.50 7.78
CA SER A 93 -6.44 -8.29 6.93
C SER A 93 -5.54 -7.16 7.43
N ALA A 94 -6.10 -6.07 7.97
CA ALA A 94 -5.28 -4.99 8.53
C ALA A 94 -5.93 -4.27 9.71
N ASN A 95 -5.08 -3.62 10.51
CA ASN A 95 -5.47 -2.87 11.69
C ASN A 95 -4.59 -1.62 11.90
N VAL A 96 -5.19 -0.50 12.30
CA VAL A 96 -4.49 0.75 12.66
C VAL A 96 -5.26 1.47 13.76
N PHE A 97 -4.58 2.18 14.65
CA PHE A 97 -5.26 2.98 15.67
C PHE A 97 -6.09 4.11 15.04
N SER A 98 -7.35 4.23 15.46
CA SER A 98 -8.19 5.38 15.14
C SER A 98 -8.08 6.48 16.19
N ASP A 99 -7.98 6.09 17.45
CA ASP A 99 -7.73 6.95 18.61
C ASP A 99 -7.09 6.10 19.73
N ASN A 100 -7.16 6.53 20.99
CA ASN A 100 -6.51 5.82 22.11
C ASN A 100 -7.16 4.47 22.46
N ASP A 101 -8.46 4.32 22.21
CA ASP A 101 -9.26 3.18 22.64
C ASP A 101 -9.77 2.33 21.48
N HIS A 102 -9.74 2.90 20.27
CA HIS A 102 -10.28 2.27 19.09
C HIS A 102 -9.20 1.94 18.06
N MET A 103 -9.38 0.78 17.44
CA MET A 103 -8.63 0.30 16.31
C MET A 103 -9.56 0.20 15.11
N ALA A 104 -9.20 0.86 14.02
CA ALA A 104 -9.82 0.63 12.74
C ALA A 104 -9.28 -0.69 12.18
N CYS A 105 -10.18 -1.55 11.72
CA CYS A 105 -9.86 -2.83 11.11
C CYS A 105 -10.58 -2.98 9.76
N ILE A 106 -9.98 -3.72 8.85
CA ILE A 106 -10.65 -4.23 7.64
C ILE A 106 -10.57 -5.75 7.63
N GLN A 107 -11.35 -6.36 6.75
CA GLN A 107 -11.33 -7.77 6.44
C GLN A 107 -11.34 -7.93 4.92
N ASP A 108 -10.94 -9.09 4.43
CA ASP A 108 -10.66 -9.35 3.01
C ASP A 108 -11.85 -9.09 2.08
N ASN A 109 -13.07 -9.47 2.46
CA ASN A 109 -14.21 -9.58 1.56
C ASN A 109 -15.13 -8.35 1.43
N ASP A 110 -15.40 -7.58 2.50
CA ASP A 110 -16.35 -6.45 2.46
C ASP A 110 -15.64 -5.10 2.58
N GLY A 111 -16.02 -4.15 1.72
CA GLY A 111 -15.51 -2.78 1.72
C GLY A 111 -16.01 -1.92 2.88
N ILE A 112 -15.69 -2.32 4.11
CA ILE A 112 -16.09 -1.69 5.37
C ILE A 112 -14.87 -1.54 6.27
N ILE A 113 -14.62 -0.33 6.77
CA ILE A 113 -13.71 -0.10 7.89
C ILE A 113 -14.52 -0.25 9.18
N PHE A 114 -14.14 -1.18 10.04
CA PHE A 114 -14.76 -1.44 11.33
C PHE A 114 -14.00 -0.71 12.43
N ILE A 115 -14.70 0.06 13.27
CA ILE A 115 -14.10 0.74 14.43
C ILE A 115 -14.30 -0.17 15.65
N TYR A 116 -13.24 -0.90 16.00
CA TYR A 116 -13.22 -1.84 17.11
C TYR A 116 -12.70 -1.18 18.38
N ASN A 117 -13.49 -1.21 19.44
CA ASN A 117 -13.13 -0.68 20.76
C ASN A 117 -12.39 -1.76 21.56
N LEU A 118 -11.12 -1.48 21.89
CA LEU A 118 -10.26 -2.39 22.65
C LEU A 118 -10.70 -2.57 24.10
N GLN A 119 -11.41 -1.60 24.69
CA GLN A 119 -11.91 -1.72 26.07
C GLN A 119 -13.19 -2.55 26.12
N SER A 120 -14.21 -2.17 25.33
CA SER A 120 -15.52 -2.82 25.32
C SER A 120 -15.50 -4.16 24.58
N ARG A 121 -14.48 -4.38 23.74
CA ARG A 121 -14.30 -5.55 22.86
C ARG A 121 -15.42 -5.69 21.82
N ARG A 122 -15.96 -4.56 21.37
CA ARG A 122 -17.08 -4.48 20.43
C ARG A 122 -16.74 -3.59 19.25
N ILE A 123 -17.50 -3.74 18.18
CA ILE A 123 -17.46 -2.82 17.04
C ILE A 123 -18.42 -1.68 17.38
N ASP A 124 -17.88 -0.48 17.55
CA ASP A 124 -18.62 0.73 17.90
C ASP A 124 -19.02 1.54 16.65
N GLY A 125 -18.37 1.28 15.51
CA GLY A 125 -18.64 1.97 14.25
C GLY A 125 -18.33 1.13 13.02
N LYS A 126 -18.95 1.51 11.90
CA LYS A 126 -18.70 0.94 10.57
C LYS A 126 -18.70 2.07 9.55
N ILE A 127 -17.71 2.06 8.66
CA ILE A 127 -17.56 3.03 7.58
C ILE A 127 -17.55 2.24 6.26
N PRO A 128 -18.71 2.03 5.61
CA PRO A 128 -18.77 1.40 4.30
C PRO A 128 -18.19 2.34 3.24
N PHE A 129 -17.18 1.88 2.50
CA PHE A 129 -16.50 2.65 1.46
C PHE A 129 -16.62 1.99 0.07
N ALA A 130 -16.83 0.68 0.01
CA ALA A 130 -16.96 -0.06 -1.24
C ALA A 130 -17.80 -1.34 -1.06
N GLY A 131 -18.02 -2.08 -2.15
CA GLY A 131 -18.66 -3.40 -2.12
C GLY A 131 -17.66 -4.52 -1.83
N ASN A 132 -17.95 -5.73 -2.30
CA ASN A 132 -17.07 -6.87 -2.08
C ASN A 132 -15.73 -6.69 -2.83
N GLY A 133 -14.65 -7.19 -2.24
CA GLY A 133 -13.29 -7.06 -2.76
C GLY A 133 -12.34 -8.05 -2.09
N ASP A 134 -11.06 -7.71 -2.15
CA ASP A 134 -9.94 -8.44 -1.56
C ASP A 134 -9.02 -7.41 -0.88
N TYR A 135 -9.51 -6.85 0.23
CA TYR A 135 -8.95 -5.68 0.90
C TYR A 135 -7.91 -6.09 1.93
N GLU A 136 -6.68 -5.63 1.75
CA GLU A 136 -5.54 -6.20 2.45
C GLU A 136 -4.84 -5.20 3.38
N GLY A 137 -4.73 -3.95 2.95
CA GLY A 137 -3.96 -2.94 3.68
C GLY A 137 -4.82 -1.80 4.21
N LEU A 138 -4.50 -1.30 5.41
CA LEU A 138 -5.17 -0.14 6.02
C LEU A 138 -4.15 0.83 6.63
N ALA A 139 -4.26 2.11 6.29
CA ALA A 139 -3.47 3.17 6.91
C ALA A 139 -4.35 4.39 7.24
N LYS A 140 -4.02 5.08 8.34
CA LYS A 140 -4.63 6.37 8.71
C LYS A 140 -3.65 7.50 8.42
N VAL A 141 -4.09 8.49 7.66
CA VAL A 141 -3.33 9.72 7.40
C VAL A 141 -4.23 10.90 7.74
N GLN A 142 -3.93 11.57 8.85
CA GLN A 142 -4.77 12.66 9.38
C GLN A 142 -6.23 12.19 9.53
N ASN A 143 -7.14 12.77 8.74
CA ASN A 143 -8.58 12.48 8.76
C ASN A 143 -9.04 11.55 7.61
N SER A 144 -8.10 11.03 6.81
CA SER A 144 -8.38 10.09 5.74
C SER A 144 -7.93 8.68 6.11
N TRP A 145 -8.72 7.70 5.71
CA TRP A 145 -8.31 6.30 5.68
C TRP A 145 -7.82 5.96 4.28
N TYR A 146 -6.79 5.14 4.20
CA TYR A 146 -6.31 4.55 2.95
C TYR A 146 -6.47 3.04 3.04
N VAL A 147 -7.23 2.48 2.11
CA VAL A 147 -7.46 1.03 2.03
C VAL A 147 -6.88 0.51 0.73
N LEU A 148 -6.02 -0.50 0.81
CA LEU A 148 -5.39 -1.17 -0.32
C LEU A 148 -6.16 -2.45 -0.64
N ARG A 149 -6.43 -2.67 -1.92
CA ARG A 149 -6.97 -3.94 -2.43
C ARG A 149 -5.87 -4.70 -3.16
N SER A 150 -5.90 -6.03 -3.13
CA SER A 150 -4.84 -6.91 -3.63
C SER A 150 -4.47 -6.70 -5.10
N ASP A 151 -5.38 -6.14 -5.89
CA ASP A 151 -5.23 -5.85 -7.31
C ASP A 151 -4.56 -4.50 -7.62
N GLY A 152 -4.10 -3.76 -6.61
CA GLY A 152 -3.40 -2.49 -6.78
C GLY A 152 -4.30 -1.26 -6.75
N PHE A 153 -5.60 -1.38 -6.41
CA PHE A 153 -6.44 -0.21 -6.17
C PHE A 153 -6.26 0.32 -4.74
N LEU A 154 -6.03 1.63 -4.62
CA LEU A 154 -5.94 2.34 -3.34
C LEU A 154 -7.12 3.29 -3.17
N PHE A 155 -7.88 3.12 -2.10
CA PHE A 155 -9.05 3.93 -1.76
C PHE A 155 -8.70 4.94 -0.67
N GLU A 156 -8.81 6.23 -0.96
CA GLU A 156 -8.83 7.28 0.05
C GLU A 156 -10.27 7.54 0.49
N VAL A 157 -10.56 7.28 1.76
CA VAL A 157 -11.88 7.36 2.37
C VAL A 157 -11.89 8.51 3.39
N GLN A 158 -12.71 9.52 3.12
CA GLN A 158 -12.92 10.67 4.00
C GLN A 158 -14.32 10.61 4.61
N GLU A 159 -14.38 10.45 5.92
CA GLU A 159 -15.66 10.41 6.65
C GLU A 159 -16.42 11.74 6.52
N GLN A 160 -17.76 11.65 6.58
CA GLN A 160 -18.66 12.80 6.54
C GLN A 160 -19.69 12.67 7.67
N SER A 161 -19.91 13.76 8.41
CA SER A 161 -20.89 13.75 9.49
C SER A 161 -22.30 13.53 8.95
N GLY A 162 -22.93 12.42 9.32
CA GLY A 162 -24.32 12.10 8.94
C GLY A 162 -24.52 11.71 7.48
N ALA A 163 -23.45 11.42 6.73
CA ALA A 163 -23.51 11.05 5.32
C ALA A 163 -22.55 9.90 5.00
N LYS A 164 -22.64 9.38 3.77
CA LYS A 164 -21.66 8.41 3.25
C LYS A 164 -20.29 9.07 3.12
N PRO A 165 -19.18 8.33 3.32
CA PRO A 165 -17.86 8.88 3.11
C PRO A 165 -17.64 9.29 1.65
N ILE A 166 -16.75 10.25 1.44
CA ILE A 166 -16.22 10.56 0.13
C ILE A 166 -15.10 9.56 -0.15
N VAL A 167 -15.15 8.89 -1.29
CA VAL A 167 -14.17 7.87 -1.67
C VAL A 167 -13.50 8.29 -2.98
N THR A 168 -12.18 8.45 -2.94
CA THR A 168 -11.35 8.63 -4.13
C THR A 168 -10.54 7.36 -4.37
N THR A 169 -10.53 6.86 -5.60
CA THR A 169 -9.82 5.64 -5.95
C THR A 169 -8.63 5.96 -6.85
N TYR A 170 -7.48 5.38 -6.52
CA TYR A 170 -6.24 5.47 -7.29
C TYR A 170 -5.91 4.09 -7.86
N ASP A 171 -5.73 4.03 -9.17
CA ASP A 171 -5.21 2.86 -9.89
C ASP A 171 -3.68 2.93 -9.84
N LEU A 172 -3.07 2.09 -9.00
CA LEU A 172 -1.62 2.06 -8.85
C LEU A 172 -1.01 1.30 -10.04
N PRO A 173 0.28 1.52 -10.36
CA PRO A 173 0.98 0.71 -11.37
C PRO A 173 1.32 -0.70 -10.84
N LEU A 174 0.34 -1.36 -10.22
CA LEU A 174 0.36 -2.69 -9.62
C LEU A 174 -0.90 -3.43 -10.10
N THR A 175 -0.84 -4.74 -10.14
CA THR A 175 -1.91 -5.59 -10.69
C THR A 175 -2.09 -6.83 -9.81
N VAL A 176 -3.08 -7.66 -10.16
CA VAL A 176 -3.28 -9.00 -9.56
C VAL A 176 -2.04 -9.90 -9.61
N GLU A 177 -1.07 -9.66 -10.52
CA GLU A 177 0.19 -10.43 -10.52
C GLU A 177 1.08 -10.08 -9.32
N ASN A 178 0.94 -8.86 -8.80
CA ASN A 178 1.73 -8.37 -7.69
C ASN A 178 1.18 -8.83 -6.33
N GLU A 179 -0.15 -8.95 -6.22
CA GLU A 179 -0.89 -9.32 -4.98
C GLU A 179 -0.44 -8.44 -3.82
N THR A 180 -0.95 -7.22 -3.74
CA THR A 180 -0.45 -6.22 -2.78
C THR A 180 -1.17 -6.32 -1.44
N GLU A 181 -0.43 -6.58 -0.37
CA GLU A 181 -1.04 -6.78 0.96
C GLU A 181 -0.62 -5.72 1.99
N ALA A 182 0.67 -5.41 2.01
CA ALA A 182 1.24 -4.57 3.04
C ALA A 182 1.07 -3.07 2.72
N LEU A 183 0.41 -2.32 3.62
CA LEU A 183 0.26 -0.86 3.52
C LEU A 183 0.71 -0.17 4.82
N CYS A 184 1.54 0.87 4.73
CA CYS A 184 1.95 1.67 5.89
C CYS A 184 2.03 3.16 5.55
N TYR A 185 1.71 4.01 6.53
CA TYR A 185 1.99 5.44 6.44
C TYR A 185 3.42 5.78 6.87
N ASP A 186 4.22 6.25 5.93
CA ASP A 186 5.54 6.83 6.16
C ASP A 186 5.41 8.35 6.26
N SER A 187 5.16 8.80 7.49
CA SER A 187 4.93 10.21 7.80
C SER A 187 6.16 11.09 7.56
N ALA A 188 7.36 10.56 7.78
CA ALA A 188 8.61 11.28 7.59
C ALA A 188 8.84 11.69 6.12
N ASN A 189 8.35 10.88 5.18
CA ASN A 189 8.46 11.13 3.74
C ASN A 189 7.14 11.52 3.07
N ASN A 190 6.09 11.76 3.86
CA ASN A 190 4.75 12.11 3.39
C ASN A 190 4.24 11.19 2.24
N ARG A 191 4.32 9.88 2.47
CA ARG A 191 3.92 8.86 1.50
C ARG A 191 3.29 7.65 2.18
N LEU A 192 2.62 6.82 1.39
CA LEU A 192 2.29 5.45 1.78
C LEU A 192 3.33 4.50 1.19
N LEU A 193 3.70 3.48 1.95
CA LEU A 193 4.49 2.35 1.50
C LEU A 193 3.54 1.20 1.15
N VAL A 194 3.72 0.62 -0.03
CA VAL A 194 2.93 -0.51 -0.54
C VAL A 194 3.87 -1.67 -0.86
N GLY A 195 3.72 -2.78 -0.16
CA GLY A 195 4.51 -4.00 -0.37
C GLY A 195 3.81 -5.00 -1.30
N VAL A 196 4.57 -5.60 -2.21
CA VAL A 196 4.09 -6.68 -3.08
C VAL A 196 4.34 -8.06 -2.44
N LYS A 197 3.36 -8.95 -2.49
CA LYS A 197 3.46 -10.31 -1.93
C LYS A 197 4.01 -11.30 -2.96
N GLU A 198 3.53 -11.22 -4.20
CA GLU A 198 3.90 -12.13 -5.29
C GLU A 198 4.90 -11.49 -6.25
N LYS A 199 4.55 -11.25 -7.51
CA LYS A 199 5.53 -10.81 -8.50
C LYS A 199 5.92 -9.36 -8.24
N ASP A 200 7.21 -9.06 -8.27
CA ASP A 200 7.68 -7.67 -8.25
C ASP A 200 7.53 -7.02 -9.64
N LEU A 201 7.61 -5.68 -9.72
CA LEU A 201 7.61 -4.97 -10.99
C LEU A 201 8.90 -5.19 -11.79
N THR A 202 10.05 -5.31 -11.11
CA THR A 202 11.36 -5.31 -11.77
C THR A 202 12.26 -6.49 -11.34
N GLU A 203 12.10 -7.00 -10.12
CA GLU A 203 12.96 -8.05 -9.55
C GLU A 203 12.31 -9.44 -9.55
N LYS A 204 13.07 -10.51 -9.76
CA LYS A 204 12.50 -11.88 -9.76
C LYS A 204 12.44 -12.51 -8.37
N ASP A 205 13.45 -12.24 -7.56
CA ASP A 205 13.71 -12.96 -6.31
C ASP A 205 13.58 -12.06 -5.07
N LYS A 206 13.13 -10.81 -5.26
CA LYS A 206 12.96 -9.82 -4.20
C LYS A 206 11.54 -9.30 -4.19
N LYS A 207 11.13 -8.71 -3.05
CA LYS A 207 9.82 -8.07 -2.90
C LYS A 207 10.00 -6.59 -2.70
N GLY A 208 9.55 -5.79 -3.65
CA GLY A 208 9.60 -4.34 -3.61
C GLY A 208 8.60 -3.77 -2.63
N VAL A 209 9.01 -2.68 -2.00
CA VAL A 209 8.11 -1.77 -1.32
C VAL A 209 8.14 -0.45 -2.07
N TYR A 210 6.97 -0.02 -2.57
CA TYR A 210 6.81 1.13 -3.45
C TYR A 210 6.18 2.30 -2.71
N GLY A 211 6.50 3.51 -3.15
CA GLY A 211 6.02 4.74 -2.53
C GLY A 211 4.86 5.35 -3.30
N PHE A 212 3.72 5.56 -2.66
CA PHE A 212 2.64 6.43 -3.11
C PHE A 212 2.76 7.80 -2.43
N ASP A 213 3.14 8.82 -3.19
CA ASP A 213 3.34 10.19 -2.69
C ASP A 213 1.98 10.85 -2.40
N LEU A 214 1.78 11.29 -1.15
CA LEU A 214 0.49 11.82 -0.70
C LEU A 214 0.20 13.23 -1.23
N LYS A 215 1.21 13.94 -1.74
CA LYS A 215 1.05 15.29 -2.29
C LYS A 215 0.64 15.25 -3.76
N THR A 216 1.32 14.42 -4.55
CA THR A 216 1.09 14.26 -5.99
C THR A 216 0.03 13.22 -6.31
N LYS A 217 -0.31 12.36 -5.33
CA LYS A 217 -1.25 11.24 -5.46
C LYS A 217 -0.85 10.26 -6.55
N LYS A 218 0.46 9.98 -6.64
CA LYS A 218 1.07 9.09 -7.62
C LYS A 218 2.01 8.11 -6.94
N MET A 219 2.06 6.90 -7.48
CA MET A 219 3.03 5.90 -7.08
C MET A 219 4.21 5.86 -8.05
N SER A 220 5.42 5.76 -7.50
CA SER A 220 6.63 5.45 -8.26
C SER A 220 6.70 3.95 -8.57
N THR A 221 7.14 3.60 -9.79
CA THR A 221 7.50 2.22 -10.14
C THR A 221 8.91 1.84 -9.70
N ASP A 222 9.70 2.81 -9.23
CA ASP A 222 10.97 2.53 -8.56
C ASP A 222 10.69 2.16 -7.11
N ALA A 223 11.16 0.98 -6.68
CA ALA A 223 11.02 0.54 -5.30
C ALA A 223 11.81 1.48 -4.37
N VAL A 224 11.21 1.79 -3.22
CA VAL A 224 11.88 2.50 -2.12
C VAL A 224 12.99 1.62 -1.54
N PHE A 225 12.68 0.33 -1.36
CA PHE A 225 13.62 -0.71 -0.97
C PHE A 225 13.05 -2.08 -1.37
N TYR A 226 13.90 -3.10 -1.27
CA TYR A 226 13.53 -4.49 -1.50
C TYR A 226 13.71 -5.30 -0.23
N LEU A 227 12.77 -6.21 0.01
CA LEU A 227 12.89 -7.27 1.00
C LEU A 227 13.50 -8.49 0.30
N GLU A 228 14.62 -8.96 0.84
CA GLU A 228 15.36 -10.13 0.34
C GLU A 228 15.59 -11.10 1.49
N SER A 229 15.17 -12.36 1.34
CA SER A 229 15.51 -13.40 2.29
C SER A 229 17.03 -13.58 2.35
N PRO A 230 17.63 -13.79 3.54
CA PRO A 230 19.05 -14.15 3.62
C PRO A 230 19.30 -15.38 2.76
N LYS A 231 20.23 -15.28 1.80
CA LYS A 231 20.66 -16.44 1.01
C LYS A 231 21.25 -17.45 1.98
N LYS A 232 20.78 -18.70 1.95
CA LYS A 232 21.43 -19.77 2.71
C LYS A 232 22.84 -19.93 2.15
N GLU A 233 23.87 -19.68 2.96
CA GLU A 233 25.27 -19.73 2.51
C GLU A 233 25.77 -21.15 2.13
N ASN A 234 24.93 -22.20 2.22
CA ASN A 234 25.35 -23.59 2.02
C ASN A 234 24.49 -24.39 1.03
N ASP A 235 24.11 -23.79 -0.11
CA ASP A 235 23.68 -24.58 -1.28
C ASP A 235 24.88 -24.93 -2.19
N LYS A 236 26.07 -25.12 -1.60
CA LYS A 236 27.25 -25.67 -2.30
C LYS A 236 27.21 -27.20 -2.41
N ASP A 237 26.34 -27.86 -1.67
CA ASP A 237 26.00 -29.24 -1.96
C ASP A 237 24.71 -29.24 -2.78
N GLY A 238 24.87 -29.40 -4.09
CA GLY A 238 23.79 -29.72 -5.02
C GLY A 238 23.15 -31.07 -4.70
N LYS A 239 22.56 -31.22 -3.52
CA LYS A 239 21.35 -32.03 -3.37
C LYS A 239 20.23 -31.21 -4.01
N LYS A 240 20.14 -31.32 -5.34
CA LYS A 240 18.85 -31.68 -5.93
C LYS A 240 18.31 -32.75 -5.00
N ASP A 241 17.16 -32.51 -4.38
CA ASP A 241 16.41 -33.57 -3.72
C ASP A 241 16.43 -34.75 -4.69
N ARG A 242 17.26 -35.75 -4.38
CA ARG A 242 17.34 -36.96 -5.18
C ARG A 242 15.98 -37.58 -4.98
N ASP A 243 15.26 -37.73 -6.07
CA ASP A 243 14.10 -38.59 -6.18
C ASP A 243 14.56 -39.98 -5.70
N ASP A 244 14.39 -40.25 -4.41
CA ASP A 244 14.42 -41.61 -3.91
C ASP A 244 13.12 -42.24 -4.41
N ASP A 245 13.29 -43.08 -5.41
CA ASP A 245 12.31 -43.97 -6.02
C ASP A 245 11.51 -44.71 -4.94
N ASP A 246 10.35 -44.18 -4.57
CA ASP A 246 9.30 -44.97 -3.95
C ASP A 246 7.96 -44.74 -4.67
N LYS A 247 7.41 -45.85 -5.12
CA LYS A 247 6.40 -45.97 -6.16
C LYS A 247 5.07 -45.36 -5.70
N GLY A 248 4.53 -44.46 -6.53
CA GLY A 248 3.10 -44.20 -6.61
C GLY A 248 2.53 -43.29 -5.52
N LYS A 249 2.68 -41.97 -5.70
CA LYS A 249 1.73 -40.91 -5.34
C LYS A 249 2.33 -39.59 -5.82
N GLU A 250 1.65 -38.88 -6.71
CA GLU A 250 2.03 -37.53 -7.15
C GLU A 250 2.17 -36.60 -5.93
N LYS A 251 3.39 -36.48 -5.39
CA LYS A 251 3.72 -35.48 -4.39
C LYS A 251 3.77 -34.15 -5.11
N LYS A 252 2.73 -33.31 -4.93
CA LYS A 252 2.75 -31.89 -5.27
C LYS A 252 4.12 -31.33 -4.87
N LYS A 253 4.88 -30.80 -5.83
CA LYS A 253 6.13 -30.07 -5.58
C LYS A 253 5.89 -29.13 -4.39
N LYS A 254 6.61 -29.30 -3.28
CA LYS A 254 6.60 -28.31 -2.20
C LYS A 254 7.07 -27.00 -2.84
N LYS A 255 6.16 -26.04 -3.04
CA LYS A 255 6.51 -24.67 -3.43
C LYS A 255 7.64 -24.23 -2.50
N ASP A 256 8.74 -23.79 -3.07
CA ASP A 256 9.84 -23.24 -2.29
C ASP A 256 9.28 -22.08 -1.45
N ARG A 257 9.33 -22.24 -0.12
CA ARG A 257 8.84 -21.26 0.87
C ARG A 257 9.96 -20.34 1.35
N SER A 258 11.03 -20.21 0.57
CA SER A 258 12.23 -19.49 0.98
C SER A 258 12.08 -17.97 0.90
N GLY A 259 11.21 -17.46 0.02
CA GLY A 259 10.97 -16.02 -0.15
C GLY A 259 10.07 -15.41 0.93
N ILE A 260 10.31 -14.15 1.27
CA ILE A 260 9.42 -13.34 2.10
C ILE A 260 8.13 -13.07 1.32
N LYS A 261 6.99 -13.15 1.99
CA LYS A 261 5.67 -12.78 1.46
C LYS A 261 5.02 -11.76 2.39
N PRO A 262 5.30 -10.47 2.19
CA PRO A 262 4.83 -9.42 3.08
C PRO A 262 3.31 -9.35 3.10
N SER A 263 2.71 -9.57 4.27
CA SER A 263 1.28 -9.36 4.50
C SER A 263 1.00 -8.02 5.19
N GLY A 264 1.86 -7.63 6.13
CA GLY A 264 1.75 -6.37 6.86
C GLY A 264 3.10 -5.66 6.95
N ILE A 265 3.07 -4.34 7.04
CA ILE A 265 4.25 -3.50 7.28
C ILE A 265 3.90 -2.34 8.22
N ALA A 266 4.79 -2.03 9.15
CA ALA A 266 4.74 -0.79 9.91
C ALA A 266 6.14 -0.24 10.21
N ILE A 267 6.19 1.06 10.53
CA ILE A 267 7.41 1.76 10.94
C ILE A 267 7.33 1.96 12.45
N GLU A 268 8.33 1.49 13.19
CA GLU A 268 8.45 1.70 14.64
C GLU A 268 8.68 3.19 14.92
N PRO A 269 7.82 3.83 15.75
CA PRO A 269 8.03 5.20 16.16
C PRO A 269 9.38 5.36 16.88
N GLY A 270 10.13 6.41 16.53
CA GLY A 270 11.41 6.74 17.16
C GLY A 270 12.62 6.19 16.41
N THR A 271 12.68 4.88 16.15
CA THR A 271 13.83 4.26 15.44
C THR A 271 13.70 4.38 13.92
N GLY A 272 12.47 4.36 13.40
CA GLY A 272 12.21 4.26 11.97
C GLY A 272 12.47 2.86 11.40
N ASP A 273 12.64 1.85 12.26
CA ASP A 273 12.80 0.47 11.83
C ASP A 273 11.49 -0.10 11.27
N LEU A 274 11.63 -0.94 10.26
CA LEU A 274 10.51 -1.61 9.61
C LEU A 274 10.20 -2.91 10.35
N TYR A 275 8.92 -3.13 10.59
CA TYR A 275 8.37 -4.40 11.05
C TYR A 275 7.50 -4.95 9.93
N ILE A 276 7.81 -6.16 9.48
CA ILE A 276 7.15 -6.82 8.35
C ILE A 276 6.62 -8.18 8.80
N LEU A 277 5.35 -8.44 8.52
CA LEU A 277 4.79 -9.79 8.65
C LEU A 277 5.03 -10.58 7.38
N ASP A 278 5.45 -11.83 7.55
CA ASP A 278 5.36 -12.86 6.52
C ASP A 278 4.24 -13.81 6.92
N GLY A 279 3.02 -13.51 6.44
CA GLY A 279 1.78 -14.21 6.78
C GLY A 279 1.87 -15.72 6.56
N PRO A 280 2.18 -16.20 5.34
CA PRO A 280 2.26 -17.63 5.03
C PRO A 280 3.28 -18.41 5.87
N SER A 281 4.33 -17.74 6.36
CA SER A 281 5.35 -18.35 7.21
C SER A 281 5.11 -18.12 8.70
N SER A 282 4.14 -17.27 9.07
CA SER A 282 3.89 -16.78 10.42
C SER A 282 5.15 -16.19 11.06
N ARG A 283 5.82 -15.26 10.39
CA ARG A 283 7.07 -14.64 10.88
C ARG A 283 6.92 -13.13 11.04
N LEU A 284 7.60 -12.59 12.04
CA LEU A 284 7.84 -11.15 12.17
C LEU A 284 9.30 -10.88 11.82
N ILE A 285 9.51 -10.03 10.82
CA ILE A 285 10.83 -9.62 10.34
C ILE A 285 11.02 -8.16 10.74
N THR A 286 12.16 -7.85 11.32
CA THR A 286 12.58 -6.44 11.51
C THR A 286 13.65 -6.11 10.49
N ALA A 287 13.62 -4.90 9.96
CA ALA A 287 14.61 -4.39 9.01
C ALA A 287 14.90 -2.92 9.29
N ASP A 288 16.03 -2.42 8.81
CA ASP A 288 16.27 -0.97 8.80
C ASP A 288 15.45 -0.26 7.72
N SER A 289 15.53 1.07 7.68
CA SER A 289 14.84 1.92 6.71
C SER A 289 15.22 1.68 5.24
N LYS A 290 16.24 0.86 4.96
CA LYS A 290 16.66 0.44 3.61
C LYS A 290 16.23 -0.99 3.28
N GLY A 291 15.41 -1.63 4.12
CA GLY A 291 14.93 -3.00 3.93
C GLY A 291 15.96 -4.08 4.29
N ARG A 292 17.08 -3.73 4.94
CA ARG A 292 18.07 -4.72 5.36
C ARG A 292 17.61 -5.40 6.64
N ILE A 293 17.40 -6.71 6.57
CA ILE A 293 16.88 -7.52 7.68
C ILE A 293 17.83 -7.47 8.87
N LYS A 294 17.28 -7.15 10.03
CA LYS A 294 17.95 -7.16 11.34
C LYS A 294 17.60 -8.42 12.13
N SER A 295 16.33 -8.82 12.13
CA SER A 295 15.89 -10.04 12.82
C SER A 295 14.74 -10.73 12.10
N ASN A 296 14.60 -12.02 12.34
CA ASN A 296 13.51 -12.84 11.83
C ASN A 296 13.03 -13.77 12.94
N VAL A 297 11.80 -13.57 13.39
CA VAL A 297 11.21 -14.24 14.54
C VAL A 297 10.02 -15.06 14.08
N GLN A 298 10.00 -16.34 14.44
CA GLN A 298 8.83 -17.19 14.25
C GLN A 298 7.75 -16.80 15.27
N LEU A 299 6.56 -16.44 14.78
CA LEU A 299 5.37 -16.26 15.61
C LEU A 299 4.77 -17.63 15.92
N ASP A 300 4.14 -17.74 17.10
CA ASP A 300 3.38 -18.93 17.47
C ASP A 300 2.22 -19.15 16.49
N LYS A 301 2.25 -20.25 15.75
CA LYS A 301 1.25 -20.56 14.71
C LYS A 301 -0.12 -20.90 15.27
N HIS A 302 -0.21 -21.20 16.57
CA HIS A 302 -1.52 -21.39 17.19
C HIS A 302 -2.23 -20.06 17.37
N THR A 303 -1.51 -19.04 17.83
CA THR A 303 -2.03 -17.66 18.00
C THR A 303 -2.10 -16.89 16.68
N PHE A 304 -1.09 -17.06 15.82
CA PHE A 304 -0.94 -16.38 14.53
C PHE A 304 -0.91 -17.39 13.37
N PRO A 305 -2.00 -18.13 13.11
CA PRO A 305 -2.04 -19.05 11.98
C PRO A 305 -1.83 -18.31 10.64
N GLN A 306 -2.27 -17.05 10.56
CA GLN A 306 -2.16 -16.21 9.38
C GLN A 306 -2.14 -14.72 9.80
N PRO A 307 -0.97 -14.20 10.22
CA PRO A 307 -0.84 -12.81 10.62
C PRO A 307 -0.82 -11.89 9.39
N GLU A 308 -1.74 -10.94 9.36
CA GLU A 308 -1.97 -10.07 8.19
C GLU A 308 -1.75 -8.58 8.56
N GLY A 309 -2.28 -8.13 9.70
CA GLY A 309 -2.17 -6.74 10.12
C GLY A 309 -1.12 -6.49 11.20
N LEU A 310 -0.43 -5.34 11.13
CA LEU A 310 0.39 -4.86 12.23
C LEU A 310 0.38 -3.33 12.32
N CYS A 311 0.40 -2.79 13.54
CA CYS A 311 0.58 -1.35 13.77
C CYS A 311 1.22 -1.06 15.12
N PHE A 312 1.74 0.16 15.26
CA PHE A 312 2.22 0.68 16.53
C PHE A 312 1.18 1.62 17.14
N SER A 313 1.01 1.53 18.45
CA SER A 313 0.35 2.58 19.23
C SER A 313 1.23 3.85 19.27
N PRO A 314 0.66 5.02 19.60
CA PRO A 314 1.45 6.23 19.83
C PRO A 314 2.55 6.08 20.90
N GLY A 315 2.35 5.16 21.87
CA GLY A 315 3.32 4.84 22.90
C GLY A 315 4.41 3.83 22.48
N GLY A 316 4.39 3.35 21.24
CA GLY A 316 5.38 2.40 20.72
C GLY A 316 5.09 0.92 21.01
N ASP A 317 3.94 0.58 21.61
CA ASP A 317 3.50 -0.82 21.70
C ASP A 317 3.10 -1.36 20.33
N LEU A 318 3.55 -2.58 20.00
CA LEU A 318 3.23 -3.28 18.77
C LEU A 318 1.95 -4.10 18.91
N TYR A 319 1.06 -4.01 17.92
CA TYR A 319 -0.17 -4.80 17.83
C TYR A 319 -0.14 -5.58 16.52
N ILE A 320 -0.34 -6.90 16.60
CA ILE A 320 -0.42 -7.79 15.45
C ILE A 320 -1.81 -8.40 15.40
N SER A 321 -2.46 -8.37 14.25
CA SER A 321 -3.68 -9.13 13.98
C SER A 321 -3.40 -10.38 13.17
N SER A 322 -4.21 -11.41 13.40
CA SER A 322 -4.21 -12.64 12.61
C SER A 322 -5.62 -13.10 12.37
N GLU A 323 -5.85 -13.69 11.20
CA GLU A 323 -7.08 -14.39 10.92
C GLU A 323 -7.26 -15.61 11.84
N GLY A 324 -8.51 -16.07 11.97
CA GLY A 324 -8.86 -17.23 12.77
C GLY A 324 -8.58 -18.59 12.12
N GLY A 325 -8.24 -18.62 10.82
CA GLY A 325 -8.14 -19.87 10.06
C GLY A 325 -9.45 -20.68 10.07
N LYS A 326 -9.35 -22.00 9.86
CA LYS A 326 -10.53 -22.85 9.62
C LYS A 326 -11.53 -22.87 10.80
N ASN A 327 -11.03 -23.03 12.03
CA ASN A 327 -11.85 -23.27 13.23
C ASN A 327 -11.64 -22.22 14.34
N GLY A 328 -10.85 -21.17 14.10
CA GLY A 328 -10.55 -20.15 15.10
C GLY A 328 -11.33 -18.86 14.88
N GLN A 329 -10.95 -17.85 15.66
CA GLN A 329 -11.45 -16.48 15.59
C GLN A 329 -10.27 -15.57 15.23
N GLY A 330 -10.55 -14.49 14.51
CA GLY A 330 -9.55 -13.44 14.35
C GLY A 330 -9.09 -12.94 15.71
N VAL A 331 -7.83 -12.55 15.80
CA VAL A 331 -7.24 -12.04 17.04
C VAL A 331 -6.46 -10.76 16.78
N ILE A 332 -6.38 -9.90 17.79
CA ILE A 332 -5.37 -8.85 17.92
C ILE A 332 -4.58 -9.15 19.18
N VAL A 333 -3.25 -9.06 19.12
CA VAL A 333 -2.37 -9.30 20.26
C VAL A 333 -1.43 -8.13 20.43
N LYS A 334 -1.31 -7.64 21.67
CA LYS A 334 -0.37 -6.58 22.05
C LYS A 334 0.94 -7.18 22.52
N PHE A 335 2.03 -6.61 22.02
CA PHE A 335 3.39 -6.89 22.43
C PHE A 335 3.97 -5.66 23.12
N LYS A 336 4.69 -5.89 24.23
CA LYS A 336 5.43 -4.79 24.86
C LYS A 336 6.68 -4.48 24.02
N PRO A 337 7.03 -3.19 23.86
CA PRO A 337 8.38 -2.86 23.41
C PRO A 337 9.35 -3.45 24.43
N GLU A 338 10.36 -4.17 23.94
CA GLU A 338 11.44 -4.57 24.84
C GLU A 338 12.15 -3.30 25.33
N VAL A 339 11.96 -3.02 26.61
CA VAL A 339 12.74 -2.00 27.32
C VAL A 339 14.14 -2.56 27.42
N THR A 340 15.07 -2.09 26.59
CA THR A 340 16.47 -2.37 26.81
C THR A 340 16.87 -1.66 28.11
N PRO A 341 17.34 -2.39 29.14
CA PRO A 341 17.67 -1.82 30.44
C PRO A 341 18.84 -0.82 30.39
#